data_AF-A0A4Q3YUK8-F1
#
_entry.id   AF-A0A4Q3YUK8-F1
#
_cell.length_a   1.000
_cell.length_b   1.000
_cell.length_c   1.000
_cell.angle_alpha   90.00
_cell.angle_beta   90.00
_cell.angle_gamma   90.00
#
_symmetry.space_group_name_H-M   'P 1'
#
loop_
_entity.id
_entity.type
_entity.pdbx_description
1 polymer ?
#
loop_
_entity_poly.entity_id
_entity_poly.type
_entity_poly.pdbx_seq_one_letter_code
_entity_poly.pdbx_strand_id
1 'polypeptide(L)'
;MKRDPGPNGTIIVEYGDHRPLVALDGSGIRDDLSDWNSPAYETYFAVTASGMQSPLELPSQSRLDAAFLGYWIIDAAKIASGGVVDDMRALQRRCDGRFHLCKDQSLVDEVIRRRYDSGLLSLPTLITHWRQ
;
A
#
# COMPACT_ATOMS: atom_id res chain seq x y z
N MET A 1 -12.00 9.38 -26.40
CA MET A 1 -10.91 10.27 -25.95
C MET A 1 -9.59 9.72 -26.50
N LYS A 2 -8.85 10.51 -27.28
CA LYS A 2 -7.53 10.08 -27.80
C LYS A 2 -6.56 10.13 -26.61
N ARG A 3 -5.97 9.00 -26.25
CA ARG A 3 -4.95 8.95 -25.18
C ARG A 3 -3.68 9.62 -25.71
N ASP A 4 -3.19 10.61 -24.99
CA ASP A 4 -1.89 11.25 -25.21
C ASP A 4 -1.01 10.99 -23.99
N PRO A 5 -0.30 9.84 -23.95
CA PRO A 5 0.42 9.39 -22.77
C PRO A 5 1.75 10.11 -22.53
N GLY A 6 2.10 11.12 -23.36
CA GLY A 6 3.39 11.79 -23.30
C GLY A 6 4.58 10.90 -23.75
N PRO A 7 5.80 11.46 -23.79
CA PRO A 7 6.97 10.79 -24.36
C PRO A 7 7.47 9.59 -23.54
N ASN A 8 7.14 9.54 -22.24
CA ASN A 8 7.59 8.48 -21.32
C ASN A 8 6.46 7.49 -20.96
N GLY A 9 5.29 7.62 -21.59
CA GLY A 9 4.11 6.89 -21.20
C GLY A 9 3.43 7.46 -19.95
N THR A 10 2.25 6.92 -19.65
CA THR A 10 1.46 7.28 -18.47
C THR A 10 0.99 6.00 -17.79
N ILE A 11 1.14 5.96 -16.46
CA ILE A 11 0.55 4.95 -15.59
C ILE A 11 -0.46 5.66 -14.70
N ILE A 12 -1.69 5.13 -14.68
CA ILE A 12 -2.77 5.57 -13.80
C ILE A 12 -3.06 4.41 -12.86
N VAL A 13 -3.05 4.71 -11.57
CA VAL A 13 -3.52 3.78 -10.54
C VAL A 13 -4.69 4.41 -9.82
N GLU A 14 -5.83 3.74 -9.90
CA GLU A 14 -7.05 4.10 -9.19
C GLU A 14 -7.20 3.13 -8.03
N TYR A 15 -7.51 3.62 -6.83
CA TYR A 15 -7.77 2.77 -5.68
C TYR A 15 -8.87 3.39 -4.83
N GLY A 16 -9.70 2.56 -4.20
CA GLY A 16 -10.62 3.06 -3.18
C GLY A 16 -9.88 3.24 -1.87
N ASP A 17 -9.99 4.40 -1.24
CA ASP A 17 -9.39 4.71 0.06
C ASP A 17 -10.10 3.98 1.22
N HIS A 18 -11.42 3.81 1.12
CA HIS A 18 -12.21 3.01 2.05
C HIS A 18 -13.53 2.53 1.40
N ARG A 19 -14.20 1.55 2.02
CA ARG A 19 -15.58 1.21 1.65
C ARG A 19 -16.55 2.28 2.12
N PRO A 20 -17.66 2.55 1.39
CA PRO A 20 -18.71 3.42 1.89
C PRO A 20 -19.45 2.73 3.06
N LEU A 21 -19.69 3.48 4.14
CA LEU A 21 -20.33 2.97 5.37
C LEU A 21 -21.70 2.31 5.11
N VAL A 22 -22.49 2.86 4.18
CA VAL A 22 -23.80 2.31 3.77
C VAL A 22 -23.71 0.88 3.19
N ALA A 23 -22.57 0.50 2.61
CA ALA A 23 -22.38 -0.85 2.11
C ALA A 23 -22.20 -1.90 3.22
N LEU A 24 -21.86 -1.46 4.44
CA LEU A 24 -21.72 -2.35 5.60
C LEU A 24 -23.09 -2.72 6.19
N ASP A 25 -24.04 -1.78 6.21
CA ASP A 25 -25.37 -2.00 6.79
C ASP A 25 -26.29 -2.91 5.94
N GLY A 26 -26.05 -3.00 4.63
CA GLY A 26 -26.90 -3.74 3.69
C GLY A 26 -26.38 -5.11 3.22
N SER A 27 -25.13 -5.46 3.54
CA SER A 27 -24.46 -6.65 2.98
C SER A 27 -24.75 -7.95 3.76
N GLY A 28 -25.38 -7.86 4.93
CA GLY A 28 -25.52 -8.99 5.86
C GLY A 28 -24.20 -9.46 6.47
N ILE A 29 -23.08 -8.82 6.10
CA ILE A 29 -21.80 -9.00 6.73
C ILE A 29 -21.83 -8.16 8.01
N ARG A 30 -21.97 -8.82 9.16
CA ARG A 30 -21.57 -8.22 10.43
C ARG A 30 -20.05 -8.11 10.39
N ASP A 31 -19.57 -7.05 9.74
CA ASP A 31 -18.14 -6.79 9.65
C ASP A 31 -17.67 -6.40 11.05
N ASP A 32 -16.95 -7.32 11.68
CA ASP A 32 -16.23 -7.04 12.91
C ASP A 32 -15.08 -6.09 12.57
N LEU A 33 -15.33 -4.79 12.76
CA LEU A 33 -14.32 -3.74 12.58
C LEU A 33 -13.19 -3.84 13.62
N SER A 34 -13.21 -4.80 14.54
CA SER A 34 -12.05 -5.12 15.38
C SER A 34 -11.11 -6.16 14.74
N ASP A 35 -11.58 -6.91 13.73
CA ASP A 35 -10.75 -7.84 12.96
C ASP A 35 -10.18 -7.15 11.71
N TRP A 36 -8.88 -6.89 11.72
CA TRP A 36 -8.15 -6.31 10.58
C TRP A 36 -8.17 -7.18 9.30
N ASN A 37 -8.57 -8.45 9.41
CA ASN A 37 -8.78 -9.34 8.26
C ASN A 37 -10.24 -9.33 7.75
N SER A 38 -11.12 -8.50 8.34
CA SER A 38 -12.49 -8.31 7.86
C SER A 38 -12.52 -7.81 6.41
N PRO A 39 -13.45 -8.33 5.58
CA PRO A 39 -13.73 -7.80 4.26
C PRO A 39 -14.13 -6.32 4.23
N ALA A 40 -14.54 -5.71 5.35
CA ALA A 40 -14.79 -4.27 5.46
C ALA A 40 -13.59 -3.42 5.06
N TYR A 41 -12.37 -3.92 5.27
CA TYR A 41 -11.13 -3.24 4.92
C TYR A 41 -10.66 -3.51 3.49
N GLU A 42 -11.33 -4.40 2.76
CA GLU A 42 -10.95 -4.70 1.38
C GLU A 42 -11.54 -3.68 0.42
N THR A 43 -10.69 -3.09 -0.40
CA THR A 43 -11.04 -2.15 -1.46
C THR A 43 -10.50 -2.66 -2.79
N TYR A 44 -10.64 -1.88 -3.85
CA TYR A 44 -10.05 -2.20 -5.15
C TYR A 44 -8.83 -1.33 -5.42
N PHE A 45 -7.97 -1.83 -6.30
CA PHE A 45 -7.13 -0.97 -7.12
C PHE A 45 -7.19 -1.45 -8.58
N ALA A 46 -7.03 -0.53 -9.52
CA ALA A 46 -7.00 -0.78 -10.94
C ALA A 46 -5.84 -0.01 -11.56
N VAL A 47 -5.26 -0.58 -12.61
CA VAL A 47 -4.07 -0.04 -13.26
C VAL A 47 -4.32 0.10 -14.75
N THR A 48 -4.13 1.32 -15.25
CA THR A 48 -4.14 1.60 -16.69
C THR A 48 -2.79 2.15 -17.08
N ALA A 49 -2.11 1.47 -18.01
CA ALA A 49 -0.85 1.91 -18.58
C ALA A 49 -1.00 2.20 -20.08
N SER A 50 -0.36 3.26 -20.58
CA SER A 50 -0.38 3.63 -21.99
C SER A 50 0.95 4.25 -22.41
N GLY A 51 1.43 3.94 -23.61
CA GLY A 51 2.68 4.50 -24.16
C GLY A 51 3.96 3.99 -23.49
N MET A 52 3.91 2.88 -22.75
CA MET A 52 5.08 2.28 -22.09
C MET A 52 5.93 1.47 -23.07
N GLN A 53 7.26 1.56 -22.94
CA GLN A 53 8.21 0.76 -23.73
C GLN A 53 8.24 -0.72 -23.31
N SER A 54 7.83 -1.02 -22.08
CA SER A 54 7.75 -2.38 -21.54
C SER A 54 6.41 -2.60 -20.86
N PRO A 55 5.88 -3.83 -20.85
CA PRO A 55 4.71 -4.16 -20.06
C PRO A 55 4.94 -3.84 -18.58
N LEU A 56 3.91 -3.31 -17.92
CA LEU A 56 3.92 -3.11 -16.48
C LEU A 56 3.72 -4.47 -15.79
N GLU A 57 4.59 -4.83 -14.86
CA GLU A 57 4.42 -6.04 -14.05
C GLU A 57 3.45 -5.76 -12.90
N LEU A 58 2.28 -6.41 -12.95
CA LEU A 58 1.30 -6.33 -11.87
C LEU A 58 1.74 -7.16 -10.66
N PRO A 59 1.32 -6.78 -9.43
CA PRO A 59 1.57 -7.60 -8.24
C PRO A 59 0.96 -8.98 -8.42
N SER A 60 1.71 -10.03 -8.10
CA SER A 60 1.22 -11.42 -8.19
C SER A 60 0.34 -11.84 -7.00
N GLN A 61 0.31 -11.03 -5.95
CA GLN A 61 -0.47 -11.29 -4.75
C GLN A 61 -1.96 -11.05 -5.00
N SER A 62 -2.82 -11.86 -4.38
CA SER A 62 -4.28 -11.67 -4.43
C SER A 62 -4.76 -10.46 -3.65
N ARG A 63 -3.94 -9.94 -2.73
CA ARG A 63 -4.19 -8.74 -1.92
C ARG A 63 -2.92 -7.91 -1.86
N LEU A 64 -3.08 -6.59 -1.98
CA LEU A 64 -2.02 -5.62 -1.77
C LEU A 64 -2.53 -4.50 -0.87
N ASP A 65 -1.99 -4.39 0.33
CA ASP A 65 -2.32 -3.29 1.23
C ASP A 65 -1.79 -1.96 0.67
N ALA A 66 -2.54 -0.88 0.88
CA ALA A 66 -2.25 0.44 0.32
C ALA A 66 -0.84 0.97 0.65
N ALA A 67 -0.27 0.55 1.78
CA ALA A 67 1.09 0.88 2.19
C ALA A 67 2.17 0.48 1.16
N PHE A 68 1.91 -0.53 0.33
CA PHE A 68 2.82 -0.97 -0.73
C PHE A 68 2.55 -0.30 -2.07
N LEU A 69 1.35 0.23 -2.31
CA LEU A 69 0.90 0.63 -3.65
C LEU A 69 1.80 1.69 -4.29
N GLY A 70 2.17 2.74 -3.55
CA GLY A 70 3.05 3.79 -4.05
C GLY A 70 4.45 3.29 -4.43
N TYR A 71 5.03 2.42 -3.60
CA TYR A 71 6.36 1.84 -3.86
C TYR A 71 6.33 0.86 -5.02
N TRP A 72 5.26 0.07 -5.14
CA TRP A 72 5.06 -0.81 -6.27
C TRP A 72 4.96 -0.02 -7.59
N ILE A 73 4.26 1.12 -7.63
CA ILE A 73 4.18 1.96 -8.84
C ILE A 73 5.56 2.48 -9.24
N ILE A 74 6.32 3.01 -8.28
CA ILE A 74 7.68 3.54 -8.52
C ILE A 74 8.59 2.45 -9.10
N ASP A 75 8.51 1.25 -8.52
CA ASP A 75 9.26 0.08 -8.94
C ASP A 75 8.85 -0.41 -10.33
N ALA A 76 7.55 -0.66 -10.54
CA ALA A 76 7.01 -1.18 -11.80
C ALA A 76 7.22 -0.21 -12.97
N ALA A 77 7.18 1.11 -12.69
CA ALA A 77 7.48 2.17 -13.64
C ALA A 77 8.99 2.39 -13.87
N LYS A 78 9.86 1.71 -13.09
CA LYS A 78 11.32 1.89 -13.10
C LYS A 78 11.75 3.35 -12.88
N ILE A 79 10.98 4.09 -12.09
CA ILE A 79 11.26 5.52 -11.79
C ILE A 79 12.46 5.64 -10.84
N ALA A 80 12.50 4.78 -9.82
CA ALA A 80 13.58 4.75 -8.85
C ALA A 80 13.78 3.33 -8.32
N SER A 81 14.99 3.03 -7.85
CA SER A 81 15.36 1.78 -7.20
C SER A 81 16.29 2.04 -6.01
N GLY A 82 16.51 1.03 -5.16
CA GLY A 82 17.33 1.17 -3.98
C GLY A 82 16.59 1.74 -2.76
N GLY A 83 17.28 1.75 -1.63
CA GLY A 83 16.82 2.32 -0.37
C GLY A 83 15.40 1.87 0.00
N VAL A 84 14.53 2.86 0.25
CA VAL A 84 13.16 2.61 0.69
C VAL A 84 12.31 1.82 -0.32
N VAL A 85 12.60 1.92 -1.62
CA VAL A 85 11.87 1.17 -2.65
C VAL A 85 12.19 -0.31 -2.56
N ASP A 86 13.48 -0.65 -2.44
CA ASP A 86 13.92 -2.04 -2.31
C ASP A 86 13.47 -2.65 -0.97
N ASP A 87 13.55 -1.87 0.12
CA ASP A 87 13.06 -2.28 1.44
C ASP A 87 11.56 -2.62 1.39
N MET A 88 10.74 -1.77 0.73
CA MET A 88 9.30 -2.01 0.60
C MET A 88 8.96 -3.14 -0.36
N ARG A 89 9.70 -3.31 -1.46
CA ARG A 89 9.53 -4.45 -2.37
C ARG A 89 9.84 -5.77 -1.65
N ALA A 90 10.93 -5.80 -0.87
CA ALA A 90 11.29 -6.98 -0.08
C ALA A 90 10.23 -7.29 0.99
N LEU A 91 9.76 -6.26 1.71
CA LEU A 91 8.71 -6.40 2.71
C LEU A 91 7.40 -6.89 2.07
N GLN A 92 6.96 -6.31 0.95
CA GLN A 92 5.77 -6.74 0.21
C GLN A 92 5.83 -8.24 -0.10
N ARG A 93 6.96 -8.73 -0.61
CA ARG A 93 7.14 -10.15 -0.94
C ARG A 93 7.10 -11.04 0.30
N ARG A 94 7.78 -10.66 1.38
CA ARG A 94 7.83 -11.43 2.63
C ARG A 94 6.49 -11.47 3.37
N CYS A 95 5.71 -10.39 3.24
CA CYS A 95 4.40 -10.26 3.85
C CYS A 95 3.25 -10.68 2.93
N ASP A 96 3.53 -11.17 1.72
CA ASP A 96 2.52 -11.52 0.70
C ASP A 96 1.50 -10.38 0.47
N GLY A 97 2.01 -9.16 0.36
CA GLY A 97 1.21 -7.94 0.15
C GLY A 97 0.42 -7.45 1.36
N ARG A 98 0.51 -8.11 2.53
CA ARG A 98 -0.24 -7.77 3.76
C ARG A 98 0.64 -7.03 4.76
N PHE A 99 0.57 -5.71 4.82
CA PHE A 99 1.41 -4.90 5.70
C PHE A 99 0.97 -5.03 7.16
N HIS A 100 -0.30 -4.71 7.47
CA HIS A 100 -0.81 -4.76 8.84
C HIS A 100 -0.98 -6.19 9.38
N LEU A 101 -1.24 -7.13 8.47
CA LEU A 101 -1.42 -8.55 8.78
C LEU A 101 -0.16 -9.37 8.45
N CYS A 102 1.01 -8.74 8.34
CA CYS A 102 2.24 -9.46 8.09
C CYS A 102 2.49 -10.46 9.23
N LYS A 103 2.73 -11.73 8.88
CA LYS A 103 2.99 -12.78 9.87
C LYS A 103 4.23 -12.51 10.72
N ASP A 104 5.21 -11.83 10.13
CA ASP A 104 6.44 -11.44 10.79
C ASP A 104 6.47 -9.92 10.95
N GLN A 105 5.89 -9.45 12.06
CA GLN A 105 5.78 -8.01 12.37
C GLN A 105 7.15 -7.36 12.55
N SER A 106 8.20 -8.12 12.90
CA SER A 106 9.54 -7.56 13.07
C SER A 106 10.09 -6.93 11.79
N LEU A 107 9.64 -7.41 10.62
CA LEU A 107 10.02 -6.87 9.32
C LEU A 107 9.37 -5.52 9.04
N VAL A 108 8.12 -5.39 9.46
CA VAL A 108 7.38 -4.13 9.36
C VAL A 108 8.03 -3.11 10.29
N ASP A 109 8.33 -3.51 11.52
CA ASP A 109 8.99 -2.66 12.51
C ASP A 109 10.37 -2.21 12.05
N GLU A 110 11.18 -3.08 11.46
CA GLU A 110 12.50 -2.71 10.93
C GLU A 110 12.40 -1.61 9.87
N VAL A 111 11.45 -1.78 8.94
CA VAL A 111 11.21 -0.88 7.81
C VAL A 111 10.65 0.47 8.30
N ILE A 112 9.80 0.48 9.32
CA ILE A 112 9.33 1.72 9.98
C ILE A 112 10.47 2.38 10.77
N ARG A 113 11.22 1.59 11.55
CA ARG A 113 12.31 2.09 12.40
C ARG A 113 13.41 2.75 11.58
N ARG A 114 13.79 2.16 10.45
CA ARG A 114 14.77 2.76 9.54
C ARG A 114 14.34 4.13 9.02
N ARG A 115 13.04 4.34 8.76
CA ARG A 115 12.51 5.67 8.39
C ARG A 115 12.55 6.64 9.55
N TYR A 116 12.26 6.17 10.76
CA TYR A 116 12.37 7.00 11.96
C TYR A 116 13.81 7.43 12.23
N ASP A 117 14.74 6.47 12.24
CA ASP A 117 16.15 6.71 12.53
C ASP A 117 16.84 7.57 11.45
N SER A 118 16.33 7.57 10.22
CA SER A 118 16.80 8.46 9.13
C SER A 118 16.14 9.85 9.10
N GLY A 119 15.21 10.12 10.03
CA GLY A 119 14.47 11.39 10.07
C GLY A 119 13.39 11.52 8.98
N LEU A 120 13.13 10.46 8.20
CA LEU A 120 12.07 10.43 7.18
C LEU A 120 10.68 10.20 7.77
N LEU A 121 10.60 9.72 9.02
CA LEU A 121 9.37 9.58 9.79
C LEU A 121 9.55 10.23 11.15
N SER A 122 8.65 11.12 11.52
CA SER A 122 8.56 11.64 12.89
C SER A 122 7.38 10.99 13.59
N LEU A 123 7.65 10.30 14.70
CA LEU A 123 6.58 9.82 15.57
C LEU A 123 6.15 10.98 16.48
N PRO A 124 4.84 11.23 16.63
CA PRO A 124 4.38 12.22 17.58
C PRO A 124 4.91 11.85 18.96
N THR A 125 5.51 12.81 19.66
CA THR A 125 5.85 12.63 21.07
C THR A 125 4.54 12.42 21.80
N LEU A 126 4.27 11.20 22.26
CA LEU A 126 3.13 10.96 23.15
C LEU A 126 3.40 11.79 24.41
N ILE A 127 2.69 12.92 24.55
CA ILE A 127 2.66 13.66 25.80
C ILE A 127 1.99 12.72 26.81
N THR A 128 2.78 12.13 27.69
CA THR A 128 2.34 11.30 28.80
C THR A 128 1.70 12.20 29.87
N HIS A 129 0.44 12.60 29.64
CA HIS A 129 -0.41 13.26 30.65
C HIS A 129 -1.38 12.31 31.34
N TRP A 130 -1.08 11.01 31.39
CA TRP A 130 -1.79 10.07 32.26
C TRP A 130 -1.00 9.87 33.57
N ARG A 131 -1.02 10.91 34.40
CA ARG A 131 -0.92 10.79 35.86
C ARG A 131 -1.97 11.72 36.46
N GLN A 132 -3.05 11.12 36.96
CA GLN A 132 -3.67 11.42 38.25
C GLN A 132 -4.62 10.29 38.61
#